data_AF-A0A538ERH4-F1
#
_entry.id   AF-A0A538ERH4-F1
#
_cell.length_a   1.000
_cell.length_b   1.000
_cell.length_c   1.000
_cell.angle_alpha   90.00
_cell.angle_beta   90.00
_cell.angle_gamma   90.00
#
_symmetry.space_group_name_H-M   'P 1'
#
loop_
_entity.id
_entity.type
_entity.pdbx_description
1 polymer ?
#
loop_
_entity_poly.entity_id
_entity_poly.type
_entity_poly.pdbx_seq_one_letter_code
_entity_poly.pdbx_strand_id
1 'polypeptide(L)'
;MSAYPPHTGPLPLSRFALGGTWRETPESATAVGDARIDAEFQAARVYLVLSSAGGLARSVHVLLDGRPYRTVPVRAQTLYELVSLPRAEIRRLTVRLDPGLSAYAFTFG
;
A
#
# COMPACT_ATOMS: atom_id res chain seq x y z
N MET A 1 10.09 -13.81 -8.62
CA MET A 1 8.94 -12.89 -8.69
C MET A 1 7.69 -13.73 -8.49
N SER A 2 6.74 -13.21 -7.74
CA SER A 2 5.51 -13.89 -7.34
C SER A 2 4.32 -13.16 -7.96
N ALA A 3 3.32 -13.91 -8.42
CA ALA A 3 2.07 -13.37 -8.92
C ALA A 3 0.93 -13.75 -7.96
N TYR A 4 0.16 -12.75 -7.55
CA TYR A 4 -0.95 -12.92 -6.63
C TYR A 4 -2.27 -12.55 -7.32
N PRO A 5 -3.31 -13.38 -7.20
CA PRO A 5 -4.62 -13.04 -7.72
C PRO A 5 -5.18 -11.81 -6.99
N PRO A 6 -6.03 -11.02 -7.66
CA PRO A 6 -6.71 -9.92 -6.99
C PRO A 6 -7.61 -10.44 -5.86
N HIS A 7 -7.50 -9.86 -4.68
CA HIS A 7 -8.42 -10.11 -3.57
C HIS A 7 -9.80 -9.48 -3.83
N THR A 8 -10.87 -10.27 -3.72
CA THR A 8 -12.25 -9.85 -4.03
C THR A 8 -13.18 -9.83 -2.81
N GLY A 9 -12.74 -10.29 -1.65
CA GLY A 9 -13.55 -10.35 -0.42
C GLY A 9 -13.17 -9.30 0.64
N PRO A 10 -13.86 -9.32 1.80
CA PRO A 10 -13.39 -8.68 3.03
C PRO A 10 -12.16 -9.41 3.59
N LEU A 11 -11.29 -8.67 4.29
CA LEU A 11 -10.12 -9.24 4.97
C LEU A 11 -10.34 -9.16 6.49
N PRO A 12 -9.84 -10.11 7.29
CA PRO A 12 -9.82 -9.90 8.73
C PRO A 12 -9.05 -8.63 9.08
N LEU A 13 -9.47 -7.94 10.14
CA LEU A 13 -8.77 -6.76 10.64
C LEU A 13 -7.29 -7.07 10.87
N SER A 14 -6.42 -6.11 10.55
CA SER A 14 -4.96 -6.24 10.71
C SER A 14 -4.32 -7.34 9.84
N ARG A 15 -5.02 -7.78 8.79
CA ARG A 15 -4.45 -8.58 7.69
C ARG A 15 -4.34 -7.73 6.43
N PHE A 16 -3.39 -8.11 5.57
CA PHE A 16 -3.27 -7.59 4.23
C PHE A 16 -3.16 -8.73 3.21
N ALA A 17 -3.49 -8.45 1.96
CA ALA A 17 -3.29 -9.32 0.83
C ALA A 17 -2.54 -8.59 -0.27
N LEU A 18 -1.57 -9.26 -0.89
CA LEU A 18 -0.93 -8.78 -2.11
C LEU A 18 -1.78 -9.19 -3.32
N GLY A 19 -1.82 -8.32 -4.33
CA GLY A 19 -2.35 -8.60 -5.66
C GLY A 19 -1.40 -8.10 -6.73
N GLY A 20 -1.40 -8.73 -7.90
CA GLY A 20 -0.48 -8.41 -9.00
C GLY A 20 0.88 -9.09 -8.85
N THR A 21 1.90 -8.54 -9.51
CA THR A 21 3.24 -9.13 -9.57
C THR A 21 4.22 -8.38 -8.68
N TRP A 22 4.91 -9.14 -7.84
CA TRP A 22 5.84 -8.64 -6.83
C TRP A 22 7.20 -9.34 -6.90
N ARG A 23 8.23 -8.64 -6.46
CA ARG A 23 9.52 -9.21 -6.07
C ARG A 23 9.70 -9.01 -4.58
N GLU A 24 9.64 -10.10 -3.83
CA GLU A 24 9.75 -10.08 -2.37
C GLU A 24 11.17 -10.43 -1.91
N THR A 25 11.56 -9.81 -0.80
CA THR A 25 12.71 -10.17 0.03
C THR A 25 12.21 -10.40 1.46
N PRO A 26 13.05 -10.87 2.40
CA PRO A 26 12.64 -10.96 3.80
C PRO A 26 12.20 -9.60 4.41
N GLU A 27 12.66 -8.49 3.86
CA GLU A 27 12.43 -7.13 4.38
C GLU A 27 11.42 -6.30 3.59
N SER A 28 11.12 -6.65 2.34
CA SER A 28 10.33 -5.78 1.46
C SER A 28 9.60 -6.51 0.33
N ALA A 29 8.56 -5.87 -0.21
CA ALA A 29 7.89 -6.27 -1.43
C ALA A 29 8.01 -5.15 -2.47
N THR A 30 8.63 -5.45 -3.62
CA THR A 30 8.79 -4.50 -4.73
C THR A 30 7.76 -4.74 -5.82
N ALA A 31 7.01 -3.70 -6.16
CA ALA A 31 6.00 -3.70 -7.21
C ALA A 31 6.63 -3.92 -8.59
N VAL A 32 6.09 -4.85 -9.37
CA VAL A 32 6.55 -5.11 -10.76
C VAL A 32 5.46 -4.88 -11.80
N GLY A 33 4.21 -5.29 -11.54
CA GLY A 33 3.11 -5.09 -12.48
C GLY A 33 1.76 -5.28 -11.81
N ASP A 34 0.82 -4.37 -12.05
CA ASP A 34 -0.52 -4.33 -11.43
C ASP A 34 -0.50 -4.53 -9.90
N ALA A 35 0.58 -4.07 -9.26
CA ALA A 35 0.89 -4.33 -7.87
C ALA A 35 -0.07 -3.56 -6.97
N ARG A 36 -0.72 -4.28 -6.05
CA ARG A 36 -1.61 -3.70 -5.06
C ARG A 36 -1.55 -4.42 -3.72
N ILE A 37 -1.87 -3.68 -2.66
CA ILE A 37 -2.04 -4.20 -1.31
C ILE A 37 -3.46 -3.87 -0.88
N ASP A 38 -4.23 -4.88 -0.50
CA ASP A 38 -5.56 -4.75 0.09
C ASP A 38 -5.44 -5.00 1.61
N ALA A 39 -6.09 -4.18 2.43
CA ALA A 39 -6.10 -4.36 3.90
C ALA A 39 -7.42 -3.85 4.51
N GLU A 40 -7.77 -4.39 5.68
CA GLU A 40 -8.74 -3.77 6.58
C GLU A 40 -8.01 -3.24 7.83
N PHE A 41 -8.24 -1.97 8.14
CA PHE A 41 -7.58 -1.29 9.26
C PHE A 41 -8.58 -0.59 10.18
N GLN A 42 -8.18 -0.38 11.43
CA GLN A 42 -8.90 0.43 12.42
C GLN A 42 -7.94 1.48 12.99
N ALA A 43 -7.91 2.67 12.40
CA ALA A 43 -6.99 3.76 12.78
C ALA A 43 -7.49 5.10 12.26
N ALA A 44 -6.96 6.22 12.77
CA ALA A 44 -7.20 7.54 12.20
C ALA A 44 -6.14 7.86 11.12
N ARG A 45 -4.95 7.29 11.27
CA ARG A 45 -3.79 7.50 10.41
C ARG A 45 -3.26 6.15 9.92
N VAL A 46 -2.93 6.08 8.64
CA VAL A 46 -2.23 4.93 8.05
C VAL A 46 -1.02 5.44 7.31
N TYR A 47 0.13 4.81 7.56
CA TYR A 47 1.39 5.10 6.91
C TYR A 47 1.97 3.84 6.28
N LEU A 48 2.79 4.03 5.25
CA LEU A 48 3.58 2.96 4.65
C LEU A 48 5.00 3.47 4.43
N VAL A 49 5.98 2.71 4.93
CA VAL A 49 7.38 2.93 4.57
C VAL A 49 7.56 2.48 3.13
N LEU A 50 7.99 3.40 2.27
CA LEU A 50 8.16 3.19 0.84
C LEU A 50 9.52 3.70 0.39
N SER A 51 10.06 3.09 -0.66
CA SER A 51 11.20 3.62 -1.43
C SER A 51 10.91 3.51 -2.94
N SER A 52 11.67 4.24 -3.75
CA SER A 52 11.54 4.23 -5.20
C SER A 52 12.88 3.90 -5.87
N ALA A 53 12.90 2.86 -6.69
CA ALA A 53 14.11 2.40 -7.36
C ALA A 53 14.78 3.49 -8.20
N GLY A 54 16.08 3.71 -8.01
CA GLY A 54 16.85 4.73 -8.74
C GLY A 54 16.47 6.17 -8.41
N GLY A 55 15.71 6.42 -7.33
CA GLY A 55 15.29 7.78 -6.94
C GLY A 55 14.28 8.44 -7.88
N LEU A 56 13.71 7.68 -8.83
CA LEU A 56 12.71 8.18 -9.77
C LEU A 56 11.40 8.47 -9.04
N ALA A 57 10.73 9.57 -9.38
CA ALA A 57 9.42 9.85 -8.83
C ALA A 57 8.39 8.85 -9.37
N ARG A 58 7.69 8.19 -8.46
CA ARG A 58 6.61 7.22 -8.75
C ARG A 58 5.42 7.49 -7.85
N SER A 59 4.28 6.94 -8.19
CA SER A 59 3.03 7.20 -7.47
C SER A 59 2.51 5.98 -6.75
N VAL A 60 1.89 6.25 -5.59
CA VAL A 60 0.97 5.35 -4.94
C VAL A 60 -0.44 5.91 -5.08
N HIS A 61 -1.39 5.10 -5.55
CA HIS A 61 -2.80 5.44 -5.59
C HIS A 61 -3.52 4.76 -4.42
N VAL A 62 -4.08 5.58 -3.53
CA VAL A 62 -4.78 5.13 -2.33
C VAL A 62 -6.27 5.18 -2.59
N LEU A 63 -6.96 4.08 -2.30
CA LEU A 63 -8.41 3.98 -2.32
C LEU A 63 -8.92 3.62 -0.92
N LEU A 64 -10.01 4.26 -0.51
CA LEU A 64 -10.79 3.87 0.67
C LEU A 64 -12.14 3.36 0.21
N ASP A 65 -12.50 2.15 0.66
CA ASP A 65 -13.75 1.48 0.33
C ASP A 65 -14.03 1.43 -1.18
N GLY A 66 -12.96 1.18 -1.96
CA GLY A 66 -13.00 1.10 -3.42
C GLY A 66 -13.08 2.45 -4.14
N ARG A 67 -13.10 3.58 -3.44
CA ARG A 67 -13.13 4.92 -4.02
C ARG A 67 -11.75 5.57 -3.96
N PRO A 68 -11.30 6.29 -5.01
CA PRO A 68 -10.07 7.07 -4.95
C PRO A 68 -10.07 8.03 -3.76
N TYR A 69 -9.02 7.96 -2.94
CA TYR A 69 -8.85 8.82 -1.77
C TYR A 69 -7.76 9.87 -2.03
N ARG A 70 -6.57 9.44 -2.45
CA ARG A 70 -5.48 10.35 -2.86
C ARG A 70 -4.40 9.64 -3.67
N THR A 71 -3.54 10.43 -4.31
CA THR A 71 -2.28 9.97 -4.89
C THR A 71 -1.11 10.53 -4.07
N VAL A 72 -0.13 9.68 -3.76
CA VAL A 72 1.06 10.03 -2.97
C VAL A 72 2.31 9.88 -3.85
N PRO A 73 3.06 10.96 -4.12
CA PRO A 73 4.33 10.87 -4.84
C PRO A 73 5.42 10.32 -3.91
N VAL A 74 6.18 9.34 -4.42
CA VAL A 74 7.25 8.64 -3.70
C VAL A 74 8.57 8.87 -4.42
N ARG A 75 9.59 9.29 -3.67
CA ARG A 75 10.93 9.60 -4.20
C ARG A 75 12.05 9.01 -3.36
N ALA A 76 11.96 9.20 -2.04
CA ALA A 76 12.95 8.74 -1.08
C ALA A 76 12.43 7.56 -0.25
N GLN A 77 13.35 6.83 0.37
CA GLN A 77 12.98 5.85 1.38
C GLN A 77 12.56 6.57 2.67
N THR A 78 11.26 6.63 2.94
CA THR A 78 10.73 7.28 4.15
C THR A 78 9.33 6.77 4.48
N LEU A 79 8.79 7.24 5.59
CA LEU A 79 7.41 7.02 6.01
C LEU A 79 6.47 7.97 5.24
N TYR A 80 5.50 7.42 4.53
CA TYR A 80 4.50 8.20 3.80
C TYR A 80 3.12 8.04 4.45
N GLU A 81 2.44 9.16 4.71
CA GLU A 81 1.04 9.15 5.16
C GLU A 81 0.12 8.84 3.97
N LEU A 82 -0.58 7.71 4.06
CA LEU A 82 -1.54 7.28 3.05
C LEU A 82 -2.96 7.73 3.38
N VAL A 83 -3.32 7.74 4.66
CA VAL A 83 -4.68 8.04 5.14
C VAL A 83 -4.64 8.97 6.35
N SER A 84 -5.53 9.96 6.35
CA SER A 84 -5.76 10.92 7.43
C SER A 84 -7.26 11.13 7.63
N LEU A 85 -7.81 10.56 8.70
CA LEU A 85 -9.22 10.66 9.10
C LEU A 85 -9.38 11.51 10.37
N PRO A 86 -10.58 12.10 10.61
CA PRO A 86 -10.83 12.89 11.81
C PRO A 86 -10.87 12.06 13.10
N ARG A 87 -11.10 10.75 12.99
CA ARG A 87 -11.13 9.80 14.11
C ARG A 87 -10.81 8.40 13.61
N ALA A 88 -10.54 7.47 14.53
CA ALA A 88 -10.33 6.08 14.19
C ALA A 88 -11.62 5.45 13.64
N GLU A 89 -11.51 4.81 12.48
CA GLU A 89 -12.61 4.12 11.79
C GLU A 89 -12.10 2.78 11.24
N ILE A 90 -13.01 1.81 11.12
CA ILE A 90 -12.74 0.58 10.36
C ILE A 90 -13.01 0.86 8.90
N ARG A 91 -11.98 0.76 8.05
CA ARG A 91 -12.11 1.04 6.61
C ARG A 91 -11.33 0.01 5.79
N ARG A 92 -11.80 -0.21 4.55
CA ARG A 92 -11.05 -0.99 3.57
C ARG A 92 -10.05 -0.08 2.85
N LEU A 93 -8.79 -0.47 2.89
CA LEU A 93 -7.70 0.19 2.18
C LEU A 93 -7.28 -0.63 0.95
N THR A 94 -7.16 0.03 -0.19
CA THR A 94 -6.42 -0.51 -1.33
C THR A 94 -5.31 0.46 -1.70
N VAL A 95 -4.08 -0.02 -1.73
CA VAL A 95 -2.88 0.70 -2.15
C VAL A 95 -2.45 0.14 -3.49
N ARG A 96 -2.44 0.93 -4.57
CA ARG A 96 -1.88 0.53 -5.87
C ARG A 96 -0.54 1.24 -6.06
N LEU A 97 0.48 0.48 -6.45
CA LEU A 97 1.85 0.96 -6.51
C LEU A 97 2.35 0.91 -7.95
N ASP A 98 2.95 2.01 -8.40
CA ASP A 98 3.68 2.02 -9.67
C ASP A 98 4.85 1.01 -9.63
N PRO A 99 5.17 0.35 -10.77
CA PRO A 99 6.31 -0.55 -10.85
C PRO A 99 7.64 0.11 -10.43
N GLY A 100 8.40 -0.57 -9.58
CA GLY A 100 9.67 -0.09 -9.03
C GLY A 100 9.58 0.59 -7.66
N LEU A 101 8.38 0.65 -7.06
CA LEU A 101 8.22 0.99 -5.65
C LEU A 101 8.44 -0.23 -4.76
N SER A 102 9.18 -0.06 -3.67
CA SER A 102 9.33 -1.07 -2.62
C SER A 102 8.56 -0.66 -1.37
N ALA A 103 7.74 -1.55 -0.84
CA ALA A 103 7.00 -1.40 0.40
C ALA A 103 7.63 -2.25 1.51
N TYR A 104 7.71 -1.69 2.72
CA TYR A 104 8.41 -2.33 3.84
C TYR A 104 7.47 -2.66 4.99
N ALA A 105 6.80 -1.66 5.56
CA ALA A 105 5.94 -1.85 6.72
C ALA A 105 4.82 -0.81 6.79
N PHE A 106 3.62 -1.26 7.13
CA PHE A 106 2.54 -0.38 7.56
C PHE A 106 2.74 0.04 9.01
N THR A 107 2.40 1.29 9.31
CA THR A 107 2.23 1.77 10.68
C THR A 107 0.92 2.56 10.80
N PHE A 108 0.39 2.64 12.03
CA PHE A 108 -0.95 3.14 12.31
C PHE A 108 -0.94 4.07 13.52
N GLY A 109 -1.87 5.02 13.56
CA GLY A 109 -2.06 5.97 14.68
C GLY A 109 -3.42 6.62 14.71
#